data_AF-A0A7J9AQ39-F1
#
_entry.id   AF-A0A7J9AQ39-F1
#
_cell.length_a   1.000
_cell.length_b   1.000
_cell.length_c   1.000
_cell.angle_alpha   90.00
_cell.angle_beta   90.00
_cell.angle_gamma   90.00
#
_symmetry.space_group_name_H-M   'P 1'
#
loop_
_entity.id
_entity.type
_entity.pdbx_description
1 polymer ?
#
loop_
_entity_poly.entity_id
_entity_poly.type
_entity_poly.pdbx_seq_one_letter_code
_entity_poly.pdbx_strand_id
1 'polypeptide(L)'
;LYARLSELLGLHDHLLLLNVIVGKIATNLKCYTESEQVIDHTLSLFLELASGYMTGKLLLKLDTVKFIIANHTVFVSLESTPDAVFRTDAVKYALIGLMRDLRGIAMATNSRRTYGLLFDWLYPAHMPLILKGITHWTDTPEVTTPLLKFMAEFVLNKAQRLTFDSSSPNGILLFREVSKLIVAYGTRILSLPNPADIYAFKYKGIWISLTILARGLAGNYVNFGVFELYGDRALSDALDIALKMTLSIPLADILAFRKLTRAYFSFLEVLFNSHINFILNLDAATFMHIVGSLESGLKGLDINISSQCAAAVDNLAAFYFNNITMGEAPTSPASVKLAQHIADCPSLFPQVSD
;
A
#
# COMPACT_ATOMS: atom_id res chain seq x y z
N LEU A 1 -4.57 38.51 -6.51
CA LEU A 1 -3.60 38.67 -5.40
C LEU A 1 -2.28 39.27 -5.89
N TYR A 2 -1.58 38.62 -6.84
CA TYR A 2 -0.28 39.06 -7.39
C TYR A 2 -0.26 40.51 -7.90
N ALA A 3 -1.25 40.92 -8.70
CA ALA A 3 -1.33 42.29 -9.20
C ALA A 3 -1.43 43.35 -8.08
N ARG A 4 -2.29 43.09 -7.09
CA ARG A 4 -2.52 43.99 -5.95
C ARG A 4 -1.32 44.07 -4.99
N LEU A 5 -0.60 42.96 -4.83
CA LEU A 5 0.64 42.91 -4.03
C LEU A 5 1.82 43.56 -4.75
N SER A 6 1.91 43.43 -6.08
CA SER A 6 2.92 44.11 -6.91
C SER A 6 2.77 45.63 -6.82
N GLU A 7 1.52 46.12 -6.85
CA GLU A 7 1.18 47.54 -6.66
C GLU A 7 1.53 48.06 -5.24
N LEU A 8 1.18 47.30 -4.20
CA LEU A 8 1.40 47.71 -2.81
C LEU A 8 2.86 47.68 -2.36
N LEU A 9 3.66 46.77 -2.91
CA LEU A 9 5.07 46.57 -2.53
C LEU A 9 6.07 47.23 -3.50
N GLY A 10 5.61 47.79 -4.62
CA GLY A 10 6.48 48.37 -5.65
C GLY A 10 7.38 47.32 -6.35
N LEU A 11 7.03 46.04 -6.25
CA LEU A 11 7.81 44.93 -6.78
C LEU A 11 7.16 44.42 -8.07
N HIS A 12 7.79 44.69 -9.21
CA HIS A 12 7.33 44.25 -10.53
C HIS A 12 7.92 42.89 -10.96
N ASP A 13 8.92 42.39 -10.22
CA ASP A 13 9.48 41.06 -10.44
C ASP A 13 8.70 39.98 -9.69
N HIS A 14 8.08 39.09 -10.46
CA HIS A 14 7.33 37.94 -9.96
C HIS A 14 8.14 37.03 -9.03
N LEU A 15 9.46 36.91 -9.23
CA LEU A 15 10.32 36.07 -8.42
C LEU A 15 10.58 36.68 -7.03
N LEU A 16 10.80 38.00 -6.98
CA LEU A 16 10.96 38.73 -5.72
C LEU A 16 9.68 38.66 -4.87
N LEU A 17 8.52 38.82 -5.51
CA LEU A 17 7.25 38.73 -4.81
C LEU A 17 6.99 37.32 -4.26
N LEU A 18 7.29 36.28 -5.04
CA LEU A 18 7.21 34.90 -4.59
C LEU A 18 8.14 34.63 -3.40
N ASN A 19 9.36 35.18 -3.41
CA ASN A 19 10.31 35.07 -2.31
C ASN A 19 9.79 35.68 -1.00
N VAL A 20 9.14 36.84 -1.08
CA VAL A 20 8.51 37.50 0.08
C VAL A 20 7.38 36.64 0.65
N ILE A 21 6.52 36.08 -0.23
CA ILE A 21 5.41 35.23 0.18
C ILE A 21 5.92 33.96 0.86
N VAL A 22 6.91 33.29 0.28
CA VAL A 22 7.51 32.08 0.88
C VAL A 22 8.25 32.41 2.19
N GLY A 23 8.95 33.53 2.27
CA GLY A 23 9.58 33.99 3.51
C GLY A 23 8.56 34.23 4.63
N LYS A 24 7.37 34.74 4.29
CA LYS A 24 6.28 34.90 5.25
C LYS A 24 5.66 33.56 5.66
N ILE A 25 5.50 32.62 4.72
CA ILE A 25 5.07 31.24 5.03
C ILE A 25 6.05 30.60 6.02
N ALA A 26 7.36 30.69 5.76
CA ALA A 26 8.39 30.16 6.66
C ALA A 26 8.34 30.80 8.06
N THR A 27 8.14 32.13 8.12
CA THR A 27 8.00 32.86 9.39
C THR A 27 6.76 32.45 10.15
N ASN A 28 5.63 32.28 9.45
CA ASN A 28 4.37 31.84 10.06
C ASN A 28 4.53 30.44 10.66
N LEU A 29 5.11 29.50 9.92
CA LEU A 29 5.36 28.13 10.39
C LEU A 29 6.38 28.06 11.53
N LYS A 30 7.31 29.02 11.63
CA LYS A 30 8.34 29.05 12.69
C LYS A 30 7.86 29.73 13.97
N CYS A 31 7.11 30.83 13.87
CA CYS A 31 6.80 31.69 15.01
C CYS A 31 5.37 31.51 15.56
N TYR A 32 4.46 30.90 14.79
CA TYR A 32 3.05 30.76 15.15
C TYR A 32 2.62 29.28 15.26
N THR A 33 3.51 28.44 15.79
CA THR A 33 3.32 26.98 15.92
C THR A 33 2.15 26.57 16.81
N GLU A 34 1.66 27.46 17.67
CA GLU A 34 0.54 27.20 18.59
C GLU A 34 -0.82 27.63 18.03
N SER A 35 -0.86 28.31 16.88
CA SER A 35 -2.10 28.80 16.28
C SER A 35 -2.52 27.95 15.08
N GLU A 36 -3.42 27.00 15.34
CA GLU A 36 -3.94 26.07 14.32
C GLU A 36 -4.57 26.80 13.12
N GLN A 37 -5.29 27.90 13.36
CA GLN A 37 -5.86 28.72 12.28
C GLN A 37 -4.78 29.34 11.39
N VAL A 38 -3.70 29.89 11.97
CA VAL A 38 -2.62 30.51 11.19
C VAL A 38 -1.87 29.46 10.39
N ILE A 39 -1.65 28.28 10.96
CA ILE A 39 -1.01 27.15 10.29
C ILE A 39 -1.86 26.69 9.09
N ASP A 40 -3.17 26.47 9.29
CA ASP A 40 -4.07 25.98 8.25
C ASP A 40 -4.15 26.94 7.05
N HIS A 41 -4.30 28.25 7.31
CA HIS A 41 -4.30 29.27 6.24
C HIS A 41 -2.93 29.39 5.57
N THR A 42 -1.83 29.24 6.32
CA THR A 42 -0.47 29.29 5.79
C THR A 42 -0.18 28.10 4.88
N LEU A 43 -0.63 26.91 5.25
CA LEU A 43 -0.48 25.70 4.45
C LEU A 43 -1.41 25.70 3.23
N SER A 44 -2.63 26.20 3.35
CA SER A 44 -3.55 26.39 2.22
C SER A 44 -2.96 27.35 1.18
N LEU A 45 -2.41 28.49 1.62
CA LEU A 45 -1.71 29.43 0.73
C LEU A 45 -0.50 28.78 0.05
N PHE A 46 0.30 28.01 0.78
CA PHE A 46 1.45 27.30 0.20
C PHE A 46 1.00 26.27 -0.85
N LEU A 47 -0.08 25.55 -0.57
CA LEU A 47 -0.67 24.56 -1.48
C LEU A 47 -1.18 25.23 -2.77
N GLU A 48 -1.89 26.35 -2.67
CA GLU A 48 -2.35 27.11 -3.83
C GLU A 48 -1.16 27.57 -4.69
N LEU A 49 -0.08 28.05 -4.08
CA LEU A 49 1.13 28.48 -4.77
C LEU A 49 1.88 27.32 -5.44
N ALA A 50 1.95 26.18 -4.77
CA ALA A 50 2.59 24.97 -5.29
C ALA A 50 1.77 24.29 -6.39
N SER A 51 0.45 24.50 -6.43
CA SER A 51 -0.44 23.89 -7.41
C SER A 51 -0.32 24.47 -8.82
N GLY A 52 0.18 25.70 -8.97
CA GLY A 52 0.35 26.37 -10.26
C GLY A 52 1.61 25.90 -11.01
N TYR A 53 1.49 25.48 -12.27
CA TYR A 53 2.60 24.88 -13.05
C TYR A 53 3.89 25.73 -13.12
N MET A 54 3.77 27.00 -13.51
CA MET A 54 4.91 27.93 -13.61
C MET A 54 5.39 28.36 -12.22
N THR A 55 4.46 28.62 -11.31
CA THR A 55 4.74 29.03 -9.92
C THR A 55 5.49 27.95 -9.16
N GLY A 56 5.11 26.67 -9.30
CA GLY A 56 5.79 25.52 -8.71
C GLY A 56 7.23 25.34 -9.22
N LYS A 57 7.47 25.52 -10.53
CA LYS A 57 8.84 25.48 -11.08
C LYS A 57 9.71 26.65 -10.60
N LEU A 58 9.11 27.81 -10.37
CA LEU A 58 9.77 29.00 -9.82
C LEU A 58 10.04 28.84 -8.32
N LEU A 59 9.11 28.26 -7.56
CA LEU A 59 9.25 27.95 -6.14
C LEU A 59 10.49 27.11 -5.88
N LEU A 60 10.75 26.06 -6.67
CA LEU A 60 11.94 25.21 -6.54
C LEU A 60 13.27 25.95 -6.77
N LYS A 61 13.25 27.13 -7.40
CA LYS A 61 14.47 27.95 -7.58
C LYS A 61 14.80 28.79 -6.35
N LEU A 62 13.82 29.05 -5.48
CA LEU A 62 13.98 29.94 -4.33
C LEU A 62 14.82 29.27 -3.24
N ASP A 63 15.80 30.00 -2.72
CA ASP A 63 16.67 29.50 -1.66
C ASP A 63 15.90 29.23 -0.36
N THR A 64 14.81 29.94 -0.10
CA THR A 64 13.93 29.65 1.04
C THR A 64 13.18 28.33 0.87
N VAL A 65 12.71 28.01 -0.34
CA VAL A 65 12.07 26.70 -0.62
C VAL A 65 13.11 25.59 -0.56
N LYS A 66 14.29 25.80 -1.14
CA LYS A 66 15.42 24.88 -1.00
C LYS A 66 15.88 24.73 0.45
N PHE A 67 15.79 25.78 1.27
CA PHE A 67 16.11 25.76 2.69
C PHE A 67 15.04 25.03 3.50
N ILE A 68 13.75 25.21 3.19
CA ILE A 68 12.65 24.42 3.78
C ILE A 68 12.82 22.94 3.40
N ILE A 69 13.16 22.64 2.14
CA ILE A 69 13.48 21.29 1.65
C ILE A 69 14.82 20.77 2.24
N ALA A 70 15.79 21.64 2.51
CA ALA A 70 17.06 21.25 3.13
C ALA A 70 16.89 21.00 4.64
N ASN A 71 15.93 21.66 5.29
CA ASN A 71 15.49 21.38 6.66
C ASN A 71 14.51 20.19 6.75
N HIS A 72 14.14 19.57 5.62
CA HIS A 72 13.71 18.16 5.53
C HIS A 72 14.92 17.21 5.77
N THR A 73 15.84 17.58 6.68
CA THR A 73 16.99 16.79 7.15
C THR A 73 16.59 15.47 7.77
N VAL A 74 15.31 15.27 8.09
CA VAL A 74 14.78 14.06 8.70
C VAL A 74 15.08 12.83 7.85
N PHE A 75 14.93 12.90 6.53
CA PHE A 75 15.21 11.73 5.67
C PHE A 75 16.69 11.36 5.70
N VAL A 76 17.57 12.33 5.45
CA VAL A 76 19.03 12.15 5.45
C VAL A 76 19.56 11.75 6.83
N SER A 77 19.01 12.32 7.89
CA SER A 77 19.34 11.99 9.28
C SER A 77 18.94 10.55 9.60
N LEU A 78 17.74 10.13 9.21
CA LEU A 78 17.27 8.76 9.43
C LEU A 78 18.06 7.74 8.60
N GLU A 79 18.42 8.06 7.35
CA GLU A 79 19.23 7.21 6.48
C GLU A 79 20.65 7.01 7.03
N SER A 80 21.25 8.07 7.57
CA SER A 80 22.59 8.03 8.19
C SER A 80 22.59 7.47 9.61
N THR A 81 21.43 7.23 10.22
CA THR A 81 21.32 6.72 11.59
C THR A 81 21.79 5.25 11.65
N PRO A 82 22.82 4.91 12.46
CA PRO A 82 23.26 3.53 12.63
C PRO A 82 22.20 2.64 13.28
N ASP A 83 22.21 1.35 12.93
CA ASP A 83 21.23 0.36 13.40
C ASP A 83 21.15 0.26 14.93
N ALA A 84 22.29 0.42 15.61
CA ALA A 84 22.39 0.33 17.08
C ALA A 84 21.56 1.40 17.82
N VAL A 85 21.35 2.58 17.22
CA VAL A 85 20.61 3.69 17.80
C VAL A 85 19.26 3.92 17.10
N PHE A 86 18.89 3.03 16.19
CA PHE A 86 17.67 3.17 15.40
C PHE A 86 16.38 2.95 16.23
N ARG A 87 16.50 2.42 17.46
CA ARG A 87 15.39 2.24 18.40
C ARG A 87 15.21 3.36 19.42
N THR A 88 15.76 4.56 19.15
CA THR A 88 15.57 5.74 20.02
C THR A 88 14.22 6.41 19.78
N ASP A 89 13.71 7.11 20.80
CA ASP A 89 12.44 7.87 20.67
C ASP A 89 12.52 8.98 19.61
N ALA A 90 13.68 9.61 19.45
CA ALA A 90 13.90 10.60 18.39
C ALA A 90 13.65 9.99 16.99
N VAL A 91 14.24 8.81 16.72
CA VAL A 91 14.04 8.09 15.45
C VAL A 91 12.60 7.62 15.30
N LYS A 92 12.00 7.12 16.39
CA LYS A 92 10.60 6.69 16.43
C LYS A 92 9.65 7.80 15.96
N TYR A 93 9.71 8.97 16.60
CA TYR A 93 8.81 10.09 16.28
C TYR A 93 9.11 10.67 14.90
N ALA A 94 10.38 10.74 14.51
CA ALA A 94 10.79 11.17 13.16
C ALA A 94 10.22 10.26 12.06
N LEU A 95 10.32 8.93 12.21
CA LEU A 95 9.72 7.97 11.27
C LEU A 95 8.20 8.10 11.21
N ILE A 96 7.52 8.25 12.36
CA ILE A 96 6.07 8.41 12.41
C ILE A 96 5.63 9.66 11.65
N GLY A 97 6.28 10.81 11.91
CA GLY A 97 5.99 12.06 11.21
C GLY A 97 6.21 11.93 9.71
N LEU A 98 7.40 11.47 9.32
CA LEU A 98 7.77 11.30 7.92
C LEU A 98 6.78 10.41 7.16
N MET A 99 6.41 9.26 7.70
CA MET A 99 5.46 8.35 7.02
C MET A 99 4.06 8.95 6.89
N ARG A 100 3.62 9.76 7.86
CA ARG A 100 2.32 10.47 7.76
C ARG A 100 2.36 11.55 6.70
N ASP A 101 3.44 12.32 6.63
CA ASP A 101 3.63 13.39 5.64
C ASP A 101 3.71 12.82 4.23
N LEU A 102 4.52 11.78 4.02
CA LEU A 102 4.63 11.07 2.75
C LEU A 102 3.29 10.47 2.31
N ARG A 103 2.51 9.94 3.27
CA ARG A 103 1.15 9.48 2.98
C ARG A 103 0.26 10.64 2.52
N GLY A 104 0.33 11.80 3.17
CA GLY A 104 -0.40 13.00 2.76
C GLY A 104 -0.03 13.45 1.35
N ILE A 105 1.27 13.51 1.04
CA ILE A 105 1.79 13.83 -0.30
C ILE A 105 1.30 12.81 -1.32
N ALA A 106 1.43 11.51 -1.04
CA ALA A 106 0.91 10.44 -1.89
C ALA A 106 -0.62 10.53 -2.04
N MET A 107 -1.37 11.00 -1.05
CA MET A 107 -2.81 11.23 -1.20
C MET A 107 -3.11 12.38 -2.17
N ALA A 108 -2.26 13.40 -2.24
CA ALA A 108 -2.43 14.55 -3.14
C ALA A 108 -2.01 14.28 -4.60
N THR A 109 -1.19 13.26 -4.86
CA THR A 109 -0.76 12.91 -6.22
C THR A 109 -1.85 12.15 -6.99
N ASN A 110 -2.69 12.89 -7.72
CA ASN A 110 -3.82 12.33 -8.48
C ASN A 110 -3.59 12.20 -9.99
N SER A 111 -2.37 12.45 -10.48
CA SER A 111 -2.03 12.28 -11.91
C SER A 111 -0.76 11.48 -12.08
N ARG A 112 -0.61 10.85 -13.25
CA ARG A 112 0.61 10.14 -13.65
C ARG A 112 1.86 10.99 -13.46
N ARG A 113 1.78 12.28 -13.80
CA ARG A 113 2.90 13.22 -13.68
C ARG A 113 3.30 13.47 -12.23
N THR A 114 2.34 13.81 -11.36
CA THR A 114 2.65 14.13 -9.96
C THR A 114 3.05 12.90 -9.18
N TYR A 115 2.47 11.75 -9.49
CA TYR A 115 2.91 10.46 -8.96
C TYR A 115 4.33 10.13 -9.44
N GLY A 116 4.64 10.29 -10.72
CA GLY A 116 5.96 10.06 -11.29
C GLY A 116 7.06 10.84 -10.56
N LEU A 117 6.84 12.14 -10.29
CA LEU A 117 7.79 12.95 -9.52
C LEU A 117 8.05 12.39 -8.11
N LEU A 118 7.00 11.93 -7.43
CA LEU A 118 7.13 11.32 -6.11
C LEU A 118 7.85 9.97 -6.19
N PHE A 119 7.54 9.17 -7.20
CA PHE A 119 8.15 7.88 -7.43
C PHE A 119 9.64 8.00 -7.75
N ASP A 120 10.02 8.90 -8.66
CA ASP A 120 11.41 9.13 -9.05
C ASP A 120 12.25 9.71 -7.90
N TRP A 121 11.63 10.48 -7.00
CA TRP A 121 12.28 10.95 -5.79
C TRP A 121 12.48 9.81 -4.78
N LEU A 122 11.46 8.97 -4.58
CA LEU A 122 11.50 7.91 -3.57
C LEU A 122 12.33 6.69 -4.00
N TYR A 123 12.18 6.25 -5.24
CA TYR A 123 12.84 5.09 -5.80
C TYR A 123 14.03 5.50 -6.68
N PRO A 124 15.22 4.88 -6.53
CA PRO A 124 15.56 3.84 -5.56
C PRO A 124 16.09 4.38 -4.23
N ALA A 125 16.44 5.67 -4.16
CA ALA A 125 17.30 6.22 -3.12
C ALA A 125 16.76 6.06 -1.69
N HIS A 126 15.45 6.21 -1.51
CA HIS A 126 14.80 6.37 -0.22
C HIS A 126 14.00 5.12 0.23
N MET A 127 13.82 4.14 -0.65
CA MET A 127 13.19 2.85 -0.32
C MET A 127 13.89 2.06 0.80
N PRO A 128 15.24 2.03 0.88
CA PRO A 128 15.93 1.32 1.96
C PRO A 128 15.55 1.81 3.36
N LEU A 129 15.23 3.11 3.53
CA LEU A 129 14.81 3.63 4.82
C LEU A 129 13.46 3.03 5.26
N ILE A 130 12.53 2.81 4.33
CA ILE A 130 11.22 2.22 4.62
C ILE A 130 11.41 0.76 5.05
N LEU A 131 12.25 0.01 4.34
CA LEU A 131 12.56 -1.38 4.67
C LEU A 131 13.27 -1.49 6.04
N LYS A 132 14.21 -0.57 6.32
CA LYS A 132 14.86 -0.47 7.63
C LYS A 132 13.85 -0.16 8.74
N GLY A 133 12.98 0.82 8.52
CA GLY A 133 11.89 1.21 9.40
C GLY A 133 11.02 0.03 9.82
N ILE A 134 10.52 -0.75 8.86
CA ILE A 134 9.62 -1.87 9.15
C ILE A 134 10.31 -3.03 9.86
N THR A 135 11.60 -3.25 9.58
CA THR A 135 12.39 -4.37 10.11
C THR A 135 12.80 -4.13 11.57
N HIS A 136 13.21 -2.89 11.91
CA HIS A 136 13.65 -2.56 13.28
C HIS A 136 12.49 -2.32 14.25
N TRP A 137 11.32 -1.92 13.75
CA TRP A 137 10.17 -1.51 14.58
C TRP A 137 8.96 -2.44 14.46
N THR A 138 9.13 -3.69 14.00
CA THR A 138 7.99 -4.61 13.73
C THR A 138 7.05 -4.81 14.92
N ASP A 139 7.60 -4.87 16.12
CA ASP A 139 6.94 -4.99 17.43
C ASP A 139 6.36 -3.66 17.96
N THR A 140 6.43 -2.57 17.20
CA THR A 140 5.94 -1.24 17.62
C THR A 140 4.88 -0.72 16.63
N PRO A 141 3.59 -1.04 16.84
CA PRO A 141 2.50 -0.68 15.95
C PRO A 141 2.37 0.82 15.65
N GLU A 142 2.82 1.67 16.58
CA GLU A 142 2.85 3.12 16.42
C GLU A 142 3.69 3.58 15.23
N VAL A 143 4.77 2.84 14.93
CA VAL A 143 5.68 3.09 13.80
C VAL A 143 5.25 2.30 12.57
N THR A 144 4.91 1.01 12.73
CA THR A 144 4.56 0.16 11.57
C THR A 144 3.25 0.59 10.91
N THR A 145 2.24 1.01 11.68
CA THR A 145 0.94 1.44 11.15
C THR A 145 1.06 2.59 10.14
N PRO A 146 1.67 3.76 10.45
CA PRO A 146 1.79 4.85 9.49
C PRO A 146 2.64 4.46 8.28
N LEU A 147 3.71 3.67 8.46
CA LEU A 147 4.55 3.18 7.37
C LEU A 147 3.78 2.29 6.40
N LEU A 148 3.08 1.27 6.91
CA LEU A 148 2.25 0.39 6.09
C LEU A 148 1.11 1.16 5.42
N LYS A 149 0.51 2.16 6.09
CA LYS A 149 -0.52 3.02 5.49
C LYS A 149 0.01 3.93 4.39
N PHE A 150 1.24 4.43 4.52
CA PHE A 150 1.91 5.14 3.44
C PHE A 150 2.08 4.21 2.24
N MET A 151 2.64 3.02 2.45
CA MET A 151 2.84 2.05 1.39
C MET A 151 1.52 1.67 0.70
N ALA A 152 0.46 1.43 1.48
CA ALA A 152 -0.87 1.12 0.96
C ALA A 152 -1.43 2.22 0.07
N GLU A 153 -1.19 3.49 0.42
CA GLU A 153 -1.53 4.61 -0.44
C GLU A 153 -0.65 4.62 -1.69
N PHE A 154 0.66 4.46 -1.53
CA PHE A 154 1.63 4.60 -2.61
C PHE A 154 1.44 3.57 -3.75
N VAL A 155 0.90 2.38 -3.47
CA VAL A 155 0.56 1.35 -4.49
C VAL A 155 -0.85 1.46 -5.05
N LEU A 156 -1.68 2.38 -4.52
CA LEU A 156 -3.06 2.51 -4.98
C LEU A 156 -3.09 3.20 -6.34
N ASN A 157 -3.58 2.51 -7.38
CA ASN A 157 -3.79 3.07 -8.71
C ASN A 157 -5.09 3.88 -8.80
N LYS A 158 -5.22 4.92 -7.97
CA LYS A 158 -6.36 5.85 -8.06
C LYS A 158 -6.16 6.82 -9.22
N ALA A 159 -7.25 7.16 -9.89
CA ALA A 159 -7.25 8.08 -11.04
C ALA A 159 -6.24 7.70 -12.15
N GLN A 160 -5.92 6.40 -12.30
CA GLN A 160 -4.96 5.90 -13.30
C GLN A 160 -3.58 6.57 -13.18
N ARG A 161 -3.14 6.91 -11.95
CA ARG A 161 -1.85 7.55 -11.72
C ARG A 161 -0.65 6.60 -11.85
N LEU A 162 -0.87 5.29 -11.70
CA LEU A 162 0.16 4.24 -11.82
C LEU A 162 0.22 3.68 -13.25
N THR A 163 0.03 4.52 -14.26
CA THR A 163 0.15 4.08 -15.65
C THR A 163 1.58 4.28 -16.13
N PHE A 164 2.39 3.23 -16.05
CA PHE A 164 3.74 3.22 -16.60
C PHE A 164 3.70 2.90 -18.11
N ASP A 165 4.70 3.35 -18.86
CA ASP A 165 4.84 2.95 -20.27
C ASP A 165 5.13 1.45 -20.36
N SER A 166 4.70 0.79 -21.43
CA SER A 166 4.86 -0.66 -21.61
C SER A 166 6.32 -1.13 -21.61
N SER A 167 7.26 -0.23 -21.90
CA SER A 167 8.71 -0.46 -21.83
C SER A 167 9.33 -0.15 -20.46
N SER A 168 8.57 0.44 -19.54
CA SER A 168 9.08 0.87 -18.24
C SER A 168 9.11 -0.29 -17.24
N PRO A 169 10.23 -0.53 -16.54
CA PRO A 169 10.30 -1.52 -15.48
C PRO A 169 9.66 -1.04 -14.17
N ASN A 170 9.19 0.21 -14.09
CA ASN A 170 8.81 0.86 -12.82
C ASN A 170 7.71 0.12 -12.06
N GLY A 171 6.73 -0.47 -12.74
CA GLY A 171 5.70 -1.28 -12.10
C GLY A 171 6.26 -2.53 -11.42
N ILE A 172 7.19 -3.21 -12.10
CA ILE A 172 7.88 -4.39 -11.57
C ILE A 172 8.75 -3.98 -10.37
N LEU A 173 9.51 -2.90 -10.50
CA LEU A 173 10.37 -2.39 -9.43
C LEU A 173 9.56 -1.98 -8.19
N LEU A 174 8.44 -1.29 -8.38
CA LEU A 174 7.50 -0.95 -7.30
C LEU A 174 7.01 -2.21 -6.59
N PHE A 175 6.58 -3.22 -7.34
CA PHE A 175 6.08 -4.45 -6.74
C PHE A 175 7.18 -5.25 -6.02
N ARG A 176 8.43 -5.20 -6.49
CA ARG A 176 9.56 -5.79 -5.77
C ARG A 176 9.78 -5.14 -4.41
N GLU A 177 9.67 -3.82 -4.31
CA GLU A 177 9.74 -3.13 -3.01
C GLU A 177 8.54 -3.47 -2.10
N VAL A 178 7.35 -3.61 -2.68
CA VAL A 178 6.16 -4.11 -1.95
C VAL A 178 6.40 -5.50 -1.37
N SER A 179 6.91 -6.43 -2.18
CA SER A 179 7.22 -7.79 -1.77
C SER A 179 8.23 -7.81 -0.62
N LYS A 180 9.37 -7.11 -0.77
CA LYS A 180 10.39 -6.99 0.29
C LYS A 180 9.79 -6.50 1.60
N LEU A 181 8.96 -5.45 1.54
CA LEU A 181 8.33 -4.85 2.71
C LEU A 181 7.40 -5.84 3.42
N ILE A 182 6.51 -6.49 2.67
CA ILE A 182 5.51 -7.42 3.20
C ILE A 182 6.20 -8.67 3.77
N VAL A 183 7.22 -9.21 3.09
CA VAL A 183 8.00 -10.36 3.56
C VAL A 183 8.77 -10.03 4.84
N ALA A 184 9.42 -8.87 4.90
CA ALA A 184 10.15 -8.43 6.10
C ALA A 184 9.21 -8.26 7.30
N TYR A 185 8.08 -7.58 7.11
CA TYR A 185 7.08 -7.39 8.16
C TYR A 185 6.45 -8.73 8.58
N GLY A 186 5.93 -9.49 7.62
CA GLY A 186 5.16 -10.71 7.85
C GLY A 186 5.97 -11.80 8.53
N THR A 187 7.21 -12.04 8.10
CA THR A 187 8.08 -13.06 8.69
C THR A 187 8.35 -12.76 10.17
N ARG A 188 8.55 -11.48 10.49
CA ARG A 188 8.87 -11.04 11.84
C ARG A 188 7.64 -10.99 12.74
N ILE A 189 6.51 -10.41 12.29
CA ILE A 189 5.29 -10.32 13.13
C ILE A 189 4.70 -11.69 13.46
N LEU A 190 4.84 -12.67 12.56
CA LEU A 190 4.41 -14.05 12.82
C LEU A 190 5.25 -14.75 13.88
N SER A 191 6.53 -14.39 14.01
CA SER A 191 7.44 -14.95 15.03
C SER A 191 7.25 -14.36 16.42
N LEU A 192 6.55 -13.23 16.55
CA LEU A 192 6.36 -12.54 17.83
C LEU A 192 5.20 -13.17 18.62
N PRO A 193 5.30 -13.22 19.97
CA PRO A 193 4.24 -13.74 20.82
C PRO A 193 2.99 -12.85 20.74
N ASN A 194 1.82 -13.45 20.93
CA ASN A 194 0.56 -12.72 20.90
C ASN A 194 0.35 -11.97 22.25
N PRO A 195 0.23 -10.63 22.25
CA PRO A 195 -0.09 -9.88 23.45
C PRO A 195 -1.61 -9.89 23.74
N ALA A 196 -2.01 -9.30 24.87
CA ALA A 196 -3.42 -9.15 25.24
C ALA A 196 -4.23 -8.34 24.20
N ASP A 197 -3.68 -7.21 23.72
CA ASP A 197 -4.26 -6.46 22.59
C ASP A 197 -3.70 -6.96 21.25
N ILE A 198 -4.12 -8.17 20.88
CA ILE A 198 -3.69 -8.81 19.63
C ILE A 198 -4.16 -8.01 18.39
N TYR A 199 -5.28 -7.30 18.49
CA TYR A 199 -5.80 -6.53 17.36
C TYR A 199 -4.88 -5.37 17.02
N ALA A 200 -4.57 -4.50 17.98
CA ALA A 200 -3.72 -3.34 17.73
C ALA A 200 -2.29 -3.76 17.38
N PHE A 201 -1.79 -4.82 17.99
CA PHE A 201 -0.42 -5.30 17.81
C PHE A 201 -0.20 -6.02 16.48
N LYS A 202 -1.10 -6.94 16.12
CA LYS A 202 -0.88 -7.90 15.03
C LYS A 202 -1.88 -7.76 13.90
N TYR A 203 -3.18 -7.89 14.20
CA TYR A 203 -4.22 -7.92 13.17
C TYR A 203 -4.27 -6.60 12.38
N LYS A 204 -4.02 -5.48 13.05
CA LYS A 204 -4.03 -4.16 12.42
C LYS A 204 -3.00 -4.03 11.31
N GLY A 205 -1.75 -4.44 11.57
CA GLY A 205 -0.72 -4.41 10.55
C GLY A 205 -0.98 -5.43 9.44
N ILE A 206 -1.44 -6.64 9.80
CA ILE A 206 -1.77 -7.70 8.82
C ILE A 206 -2.82 -7.21 7.82
N TRP A 207 -3.95 -6.65 8.26
CA TRP A 207 -4.98 -6.22 7.30
C TRP A 207 -4.50 -5.07 6.40
N ILE A 208 -3.60 -4.20 6.88
CA ILE A 208 -2.98 -3.18 6.04
C ILE A 208 -2.06 -3.85 5.02
N SER A 209 -1.26 -4.85 5.42
CA SER A 209 -0.42 -5.64 4.49
C SER A 209 -1.22 -6.34 3.41
N LEU A 210 -2.35 -6.96 3.75
CA LEU A 210 -3.27 -7.55 2.77
C LEU A 210 -3.82 -6.49 1.82
N THR A 211 -4.13 -5.30 2.33
CA THR A 211 -4.58 -4.17 1.50
C THR A 211 -3.49 -3.70 0.54
N ILE A 212 -2.22 -3.62 0.99
CA ILE A 212 -1.08 -3.28 0.12
C ILE A 212 -0.99 -4.29 -1.03
N LEU A 213 -1.00 -5.58 -0.69
CA LEU A 213 -0.84 -6.63 -1.69
C LEU A 213 -2.01 -6.67 -2.67
N ALA A 214 -3.26 -6.62 -2.19
CA ALA A 214 -4.45 -6.59 -3.05
C ALA A 214 -4.41 -5.40 -4.03
N ARG A 215 -4.02 -4.20 -3.57
CA ARG A 215 -3.85 -3.02 -4.45
C ARG A 215 -2.70 -3.18 -5.45
N GLY A 216 -1.63 -3.87 -5.05
CA GLY A 216 -0.51 -4.20 -5.92
C GLY A 216 -0.89 -5.16 -7.05
N LEU A 217 -1.61 -6.23 -6.70
CA LEU A 217 -2.04 -7.26 -7.63
C LEU A 217 -3.15 -6.78 -8.58
N ALA A 218 -4.16 -6.07 -8.06
CA ALA A 218 -5.29 -5.56 -8.85
C ALA A 218 -5.03 -4.19 -9.50
N GLY A 219 -3.82 -3.65 -9.38
CA GLY A 219 -3.49 -2.29 -9.81
C GLY A 219 -3.36 -2.10 -11.31
N ASN A 220 -3.26 -3.18 -12.09
CA ASN A 220 -3.08 -3.20 -13.55
C ASN A 220 -1.84 -2.43 -14.06
N TYR A 221 -0.81 -2.28 -13.23
CA TYR A 221 0.44 -1.60 -13.58
C TYR A 221 1.66 -2.54 -13.63
N VAL A 222 1.46 -3.84 -13.39
CA VAL A 222 2.50 -4.88 -13.42
C VAL A 222 1.98 -6.06 -14.22
N ASN A 223 2.82 -6.59 -15.11
CA ASN A 223 2.58 -7.90 -15.68
C ASN A 223 3.26 -8.96 -14.82
N PHE A 224 2.47 -9.69 -14.03
CA PHE A 224 2.99 -10.65 -13.06
C PHE A 224 3.62 -11.90 -13.69
N GLY A 225 3.30 -12.24 -14.95
CA GLY A 225 3.93 -13.36 -15.66
C GLY A 225 5.45 -13.17 -15.84
N VAL A 226 5.93 -11.92 -15.78
CA VAL A 226 7.35 -11.59 -15.86
C VAL A 226 8.14 -12.19 -14.68
N PHE A 227 7.57 -12.26 -13.48
CA PHE A 227 8.30 -12.80 -12.31
C PHE A 227 8.69 -14.27 -12.52
N GLU A 228 7.78 -15.09 -13.03
CA GLU A 228 8.04 -16.50 -13.31
C GLU A 228 9.05 -16.68 -14.45
N LEU A 229 8.92 -15.90 -15.53
CA LEU A 229 9.82 -15.97 -16.69
C LEU A 229 11.28 -15.64 -16.35
N TYR A 230 11.52 -14.72 -15.41
CA TYR A 230 12.87 -14.31 -15.00
C TYR A 230 13.34 -15.00 -13.70
N GLY A 231 12.56 -15.93 -13.13
CA GLY A 231 12.90 -16.60 -11.88
C GLY A 231 12.93 -15.68 -10.64
N ASP A 232 12.23 -14.54 -10.70
CA ASP A 232 12.12 -13.59 -9.59
C ASP A 232 11.03 -14.07 -8.62
N ARG A 233 11.44 -14.34 -7.37
CA ARG A 233 10.57 -14.85 -6.31
C ARG A 233 9.70 -13.81 -5.61
N ALA A 234 9.79 -12.54 -5.99
CA ALA A 234 9.08 -11.47 -5.29
C ALA A 234 7.56 -11.72 -5.20
N LEU A 235 6.93 -12.22 -6.26
CA LEU A 235 5.50 -12.54 -6.23
C LEU A 235 5.17 -13.72 -5.33
N SER A 236 5.87 -14.85 -5.50
CA SER A 236 5.61 -16.06 -4.72
C SER A 236 5.88 -15.83 -3.23
N ASP A 237 6.99 -15.18 -2.87
CA ASP A 237 7.33 -14.91 -1.47
C ASP A 237 6.30 -13.97 -0.81
N ALA A 238 5.77 -12.98 -1.55
CA ALA A 238 4.74 -12.07 -1.06
C ALA A 238 3.38 -12.78 -0.86
N LEU A 239 2.98 -13.65 -1.78
CA LEU A 239 1.76 -14.45 -1.67
C LEU A 239 1.86 -15.45 -0.51
N ASP A 240 2.99 -16.14 -0.38
CA ASP A 240 3.24 -17.12 0.69
C ASP A 240 3.14 -16.48 2.08
N ILE A 241 3.80 -15.33 2.28
CA ILE A 241 3.77 -14.65 3.58
C ILE A 241 2.39 -14.04 3.87
N ALA A 242 1.70 -13.51 2.85
CA ALA A 242 0.34 -13.00 3.02
C ALA A 242 -0.63 -14.10 3.40
N LEU A 243 -0.51 -15.28 2.80
CA LEU A 243 -1.30 -16.45 3.17
C LEU A 243 -0.99 -16.90 4.61
N LYS A 244 0.29 -17.00 5.00
CA LYS A 244 0.67 -17.32 6.39
C LYS A 244 0.13 -16.32 7.41
N MET A 245 0.20 -15.01 7.11
CA MET A 245 -0.39 -13.97 7.96
C MET A 245 -1.90 -14.14 8.08
N THR A 246 -2.56 -14.47 6.98
CA THR A 246 -4.00 -14.70 6.92
C THR A 246 -4.43 -15.91 7.75
N LEU A 247 -3.76 -17.05 7.58
CA LEU A 247 -4.04 -18.29 8.31
C LEU A 247 -3.68 -18.21 9.80
N SER A 248 -2.87 -17.22 10.20
CA SER A 248 -2.54 -17.00 11.62
C SER A 248 -3.67 -16.36 12.42
N ILE A 249 -4.75 -15.91 11.77
CA ILE A 249 -5.90 -15.26 12.41
C ILE A 249 -7.10 -16.19 12.38
N PRO A 250 -7.74 -16.48 13.53
CA PRO A 250 -8.97 -17.27 13.57
C PRO A 250 -10.08 -16.63 12.73
N LEU A 251 -10.86 -17.44 12.01
CA LEU A 251 -11.97 -16.94 11.18
C LEU A 251 -12.98 -16.10 11.98
N ALA A 252 -13.23 -16.47 13.25
CA ALA A 252 -14.09 -15.70 14.15
C ALA A 252 -13.60 -14.25 14.33
N ASP A 253 -12.29 -14.04 14.48
CA ASP A 253 -11.70 -12.70 14.59
C ASP A 253 -11.75 -11.95 13.26
N ILE A 254 -11.52 -12.65 12.14
CA ILE A 254 -11.65 -12.06 10.79
C ILE A 254 -13.05 -11.49 10.60
N LEU A 255 -14.10 -12.22 10.99
CA LEU A 255 -15.49 -11.80 10.86
C LEU A 255 -15.91 -10.76 11.91
N ALA A 256 -15.30 -10.76 13.10
CA ALA A 256 -15.60 -9.78 14.16
C ALA A 256 -15.07 -8.37 13.84
N PHE A 257 -13.87 -8.26 13.25
CA PHE A 257 -13.22 -6.97 13.03
C PHE A 257 -13.43 -6.43 11.61
N ARG A 258 -14.41 -5.53 11.42
CA ARG A 258 -14.82 -4.96 10.11
C ARG A 258 -13.69 -4.60 9.13
N LYS A 259 -12.60 -3.95 9.60
CA LYS A 259 -11.47 -3.56 8.72
C LYS A 259 -10.68 -4.77 8.24
N LEU A 260 -10.49 -5.75 9.11
CA LEU A 260 -9.84 -7.01 8.79
C LEU A 260 -10.71 -7.83 7.85
N THR A 261 -12.02 -7.93 8.11
CA THR A 261 -12.98 -8.63 7.24
C THR A 261 -12.93 -8.11 5.80
N ARG A 262 -12.98 -6.77 5.62
CA ARG A 262 -12.92 -6.14 4.30
C ARG A 262 -11.60 -6.38 3.59
N ALA A 263 -10.48 -6.27 4.29
CA ALA A 263 -9.16 -6.50 3.70
C ALA A 263 -8.99 -7.98 3.31
N TYR A 264 -9.49 -8.91 4.13
CA TYR A 264 -9.45 -10.34 3.89
C TYR A 264 -10.21 -10.73 2.61
N PHE A 265 -11.49 -10.39 2.53
CA PHE A 265 -12.31 -10.77 1.37
C PHE A 265 -11.91 -10.03 0.10
N SER A 266 -11.48 -8.76 0.20
CA SER A 266 -10.91 -8.05 -0.94
C SER A 266 -9.61 -8.71 -1.45
N PHE A 267 -8.78 -9.25 -0.56
CA PHE A 267 -7.58 -9.98 -0.97
C PHE A 267 -7.94 -11.32 -1.62
N LEU A 268 -8.87 -12.08 -1.04
CA LEU A 268 -9.33 -13.35 -1.62
C LEU A 268 -9.94 -13.14 -3.01
N GLU A 269 -10.81 -12.15 -3.18
CA GLU A 269 -11.39 -11.80 -4.48
C GLU A 269 -10.31 -11.62 -5.55
N VAL A 270 -9.24 -10.89 -5.23
CA VAL A 270 -8.10 -10.68 -6.14
C VAL A 270 -7.34 -11.98 -6.43
N LEU A 271 -7.16 -12.85 -5.42
CA LEU A 271 -6.51 -14.15 -5.62
C LEU A 271 -7.33 -15.05 -6.55
N PHE A 272 -8.65 -15.15 -6.35
CA PHE A 272 -9.52 -15.97 -7.20
C PHE A 272 -9.65 -15.39 -8.62
N ASN A 273 -9.63 -14.07 -8.77
CA ASN A 273 -9.75 -13.42 -10.07
C ASN A 273 -8.46 -13.53 -10.92
N SER A 274 -7.30 -13.19 -10.34
CA SER A 274 -6.07 -13.00 -11.11
C SER A 274 -4.93 -13.97 -10.76
N HIS A 275 -5.04 -14.70 -9.65
CA HIS A 275 -3.98 -15.60 -9.15
C HIS A 275 -4.53 -16.97 -8.74
N ILE A 276 -5.57 -17.47 -9.41
CA ILE A 276 -6.27 -18.70 -9.02
C ILE A 276 -5.34 -19.92 -8.98
N ASN A 277 -4.33 -19.97 -9.86
CA ASN A 277 -3.33 -21.04 -9.87
C ASN A 277 -2.57 -21.14 -8.54
N PHE A 278 -2.34 -20.03 -7.84
CA PHE A 278 -1.73 -20.05 -6.50
C PHE A 278 -2.66 -20.75 -5.49
N ILE A 279 -3.95 -20.43 -5.49
CA ILE A 279 -4.96 -21.03 -4.61
C ILE A 279 -5.10 -22.53 -4.87
N LEU A 280 -5.18 -22.95 -6.14
CA LEU A 280 -5.32 -24.35 -6.51
C LEU A 280 -4.09 -25.18 -6.16
N ASN A 281 -2.92 -24.54 -6.05
CA ASN A 281 -1.68 -25.21 -5.69
C ASN A 281 -1.53 -25.50 -4.19
N LEU A 282 -2.40 -24.96 -3.34
CA LEU A 282 -2.41 -25.19 -1.89
C LEU A 282 -2.77 -26.64 -1.53
N ASP A 283 -2.48 -27.04 -0.30
CA ASP A 283 -2.95 -28.31 0.25
C ASP A 283 -4.48 -28.29 0.47
N ALA A 284 -5.10 -29.47 0.49
CA ALA A 284 -6.55 -29.61 0.58
C ALA A 284 -7.15 -28.94 1.83
N ALA A 285 -6.48 -29.01 2.99
CA ALA A 285 -6.99 -28.41 4.22
C ALA A 285 -7.01 -26.89 4.14
N THR A 286 -5.93 -26.28 3.63
CA THR A 286 -5.86 -24.83 3.43
C THR A 286 -6.86 -24.35 2.38
N PHE A 287 -6.97 -25.06 1.25
CA PHE A 287 -7.93 -24.75 0.20
C PHE A 287 -9.37 -24.77 0.73
N MET A 288 -9.75 -25.84 1.44
CA MET A 288 -11.08 -25.97 2.05
C MET A 288 -11.36 -24.88 3.09
N HIS A 289 -10.38 -24.50 3.91
CA HIS A 289 -10.53 -23.41 4.86
C HIS A 289 -10.82 -22.08 4.14
N ILE A 290 -10.13 -21.79 3.03
CA ILE A 290 -10.37 -20.59 2.23
C ILE A 290 -11.77 -20.62 1.61
N VAL A 291 -12.17 -21.72 0.96
CA VAL A 291 -13.49 -21.83 0.34
C VAL A 291 -14.61 -21.74 1.38
N GLY A 292 -14.49 -22.42 2.53
CA GLY A 292 -15.47 -22.32 3.62
C GLY A 292 -15.56 -20.93 4.25
N SER A 293 -14.47 -20.15 4.22
CA SER A 293 -14.52 -18.74 4.63
C SER A 293 -15.35 -17.88 3.68
N LEU A 294 -15.33 -18.17 2.37
CA LEU A 294 -16.14 -17.46 1.36
C LEU A 294 -17.62 -17.76 1.57
N GLU A 295 -17.98 -19.01 1.86
CA GLU A 295 -19.35 -19.39 2.23
C GLU A 295 -19.82 -18.63 3.49
N SER A 296 -18.98 -18.55 4.51
CA SER A 296 -19.27 -17.78 5.73
C SER A 296 -19.44 -16.29 5.44
N GLY A 297 -18.67 -15.74 4.50
CA GLY A 297 -18.78 -14.35 4.03
C GLY A 297 -20.05 -14.09 3.22
N LEU A 298 -20.47 -15.04 2.37
CA LEU A 298 -21.72 -14.98 1.59
C LEU A 298 -22.96 -14.89 2.48
N LYS A 299 -22.97 -15.66 3.58
CA LYS A 299 -24.04 -15.67 4.59
C LYS A 299 -24.03 -14.42 5.50
N GLY A 300 -23.03 -13.55 5.35
CA GLY A 300 -22.90 -12.31 6.11
C GLY A 300 -23.91 -11.25 5.72
N LEU A 301 -24.07 -10.24 6.60
CA LEU A 301 -25.01 -9.12 6.39
C LEU A 301 -24.44 -7.97 5.54
N ASP A 302 -23.12 -7.92 5.33
CA ASP A 302 -22.48 -6.84 4.54
C ASP A 302 -22.52 -7.19 3.05
N ILE A 303 -23.36 -6.46 2.30
CA ILE A 303 -23.59 -6.67 0.86
C ILE A 303 -22.29 -6.58 0.06
N ASN A 304 -21.36 -5.71 0.45
CA ASN A 304 -20.09 -5.61 -0.27
C ASN A 304 -19.28 -6.89 -0.08
N ILE A 305 -19.20 -7.42 1.14
CA ILE A 305 -18.48 -8.67 1.42
C ILE A 305 -19.13 -9.84 0.68
N SER A 306 -20.46 -9.94 0.72
CA SER A 306 -21.19 -10.98 -0.02
C SER A 306 -20.91 -10.90 -1.53
N SER A 307 -20.92 -9.69 -2.12
CA SER A 307 -20.56 -9.49 -3.52
C SER A 307 -19.13 -9.92 -3.84
N GLN A 308 -18.15 -9.64 -2.98
CA GLN A 308 -16.76 -10.05 -3.17
C GLN A 308 -16.60 -11.57 -3.09
N CYS A 309 -17.30 -12.21 -2.15
CA CYS A 309 -17.30 -13.66 -2.01
C CYS A 309 -17.96 -14.32 -3.22
N ALA A 310 -19.09 -13.78 -3.69
CA ALA A 310 -19.78 -14.28 -4.89
C ALA A 310 -18.88 -14.17 -6.13
N ALA A 311 -18.17 -13.06 -6.31
CA ALA A 311 -17.21 -12.91 -7.39
C ALA A 311 -16.06 -13.93 -7.29
N ALA A 312 -15.52 -14.18 -6.09
CA ALA A 312 -14.47 -15.17 -5.89
C ALA A 312 -14.94 -16.60 -6.24
N VAL A 313 -16.15 -16.96 -5.79
CA VAL A 313 -16.79 -18.24 -6.10
C VAL A 313 -17.09 -18.38 -7.59
N ASP A 314 -17.61 -17.34 -8.23
CA ASP A 314 -17.91 -17.34 -9.67
C ASP A 314 -16.64 -17.56 -10.50
N ASN A 315 -15.52 -16.91 -10.14
CA ASN A 315 -14.23 -17.16 -10.79
C ASN A 315 -13.75 -18.62 -10.60
N LEU A 316 -13.97 -19.22 -9.43
CA LEU A 316 -13.67 -20.64 -9.20
C LEU A 316 -14.55 -21.55 -10.06
N ALA A 317 -15.85 -21.28 -10.12
CA ALA A 317 -16.82 -22.04 -10.91
C ALA A 317 -16.55 -21.92 -12.41
N ALA A 318 -16.25 -20.72 -12.90
CA ALA A 318 -15.86 -20.48 -14.28
C ALA A 318 -14.57 -21.24 -14.65
N PHE A 319 -13.57 -21.22 -13.76
CA PHE A 319 -12.35 -22.00 -13.98
C PHE A 319 -12.63 -23.50 -14.02
N TYR A 320 -13.46 -24.02 -13.10
CA TYR A 320 -13.91 -25.41 -13.11
C TYR A 320 -14.61 -25.77 -14.42
N PHE A 321 -15.57 -24.96 -14.85
CA PHE A 321 -16.39 -25.22 -16.02
C PHE A 321 -15.55 -25.28 -17.31
N ASN A 322 -14.68 -24.29 -17.49
CA ASN A 322 -13.84 -24.15 -18.67
C ASN A 322 -12.77 -25.24 -18.78
N ASN A 323 -12.26 -25.76 -17.65
CA ASN A 323 -11.11 -26.68 -17.66
C ASN A 323 -11.45 -28.14 -17.34
N ILE A 324 -12.64 -28.44 -16.83
CA ILE A 324 -13.03 -29.80 -16.41
C ILE A 324 -14.28 -30.27 -17.14
N THR A 325 -15.34 -29.46 -17.25
CA THR A 325 -16.61 -29.92 -17.85
C THR A 325 -16.67 -29.77 -19.37
N MET A 326 -15.95 -28.83 -19.99
CA MET A 326 -15.99 -28.60 -21.44
C MET A 326 -15.09 -29.54 -22.29
N GLY A 327 -14.55 -30.62 -21.71
CA GLY A 327 -14.34 -31.86 -22.48
C GLY A 327 -12.95 -32.16 -23.06
N GLU A 328 -11.87 -31.52 -22.60
CA GLU A 328 -10.53 -32.09 -22.73
C GLU A 328 -10.05 -32.53 -21.35
N ALA A 329 -9.42 -33.72 -21.24
CA ALA A 329 -8.84 -34.19 -19.98
C ALA A 329 -7.99 -33.06 -19.36
N PRO A 330 -7.98 -32.86 -18.02
CA PRO A 330 -7.33 -31.70 -17.42
C PRO A 330 -5.87 -31.59 -17.89
N THR A 331 -5.63 -30.66 -18.82
CA THR A 331 -4.34 -30.52 -19.52
C THR A 331 -3.35 -29.66 -18.74
N SER A 332 -3.86 -28.78 -17.87
CA SER A 332 -3.03 -27.90 -17.04
C SER A 332 -2.82 -28.51 -15.64
N PRO A 333 -1.63 -28.34 -15.04
CA PRO A 333 -1.38 -28.79 -13.66
C PRO A 333 -2.39 -28.24 -12.64
N ALA A 334 -2.92 -27.03 -12.87
CA ALA A 334 -3.91 -26.40 -12.02
C ALA A 334 -5.28 -27.08 -12.09
N SER A 335 -5.73 -27.52 -13.28
CA SER A 335 -7.01 -28.22 -13.43
C SER A 335 -6.97 -29.63 -12.84
N VAL A 336 -5.81 -30.31 -12.90
CA VAL A 336 -5.60 -31.59 -12.20
C VAL A 336 -5.72 -31.40 -10.69
N LYS A 337 -5.09 -30.35 -10.12
CA LYS A 337 -5.19 -30.08 -8.68
C LYS A 337 -6.60 -29.70 -8.25
N LEU A 338 -7.34 -28.93 -9.06
CA LEU A 338 -8.74 -28.64 -8.77
C LEU A 338 -9.59 -29.92 -8.77
N ALA A 339 -9.38 -30.81 -9.73
CA ALA A 339 -10.06 -32.11 -9.75
C ALA A 339 -9.75 -32.95 -8.51
N GLN A 340 -8.50 -32.90 -8.01
CA GLN A 340 -8.11 -33.54 -6.75
C GLN A 340 -8.83 -32.94 -5.54
N HIS A 341 -8.84 -31.60 -5.41
CA HIS A 341 -9.56 -30.92 -4.32
C HIS A 341 -11.06 -31.28 -4.29
N ILE A 342 -11.68 -31.44 -5.46
CA ILE A 342 -13.10 -31.82 -5.59
C ILE A 342 -13.32 -33.30 -5.30
N ALA A 343 -12.40 -34.17 -5.73
CA ALA A 343 -12.47 -35.60 -5.40
C ALA A 343 -12.34 -35.82 -3.89
N ASP A 344 -11.50 -35.03 -3.22
CA ASP A 344 -11.32 -35.06 -1.77
C ASP A 344 -12.53 -34.45 -1.02
N CYS A 345 -13.33 -33.59 -1.67
CA CYS A 345 -14.51 -32.94 -1.09
C CYS A 345 -15.65 -32.74 -2.12
N PRO A 346 -16.51 -33.76 -2.34
CA PRO A 346 -17.61 -33.71 -3.32
C PRO A 346 -18.69 -32.64 -3.01
N SER A 347 -18.74 -32.11 -1.79
CA SER A 347 -19.73 -31.13 -1.34
C SER A 347 -19.37 -29.67 -1.67
N LEU A 348 -18.22 -29.41 -2.31
CA LEU A 348 -17.68 -28.06 -2.52
C LEU A 348 -18.60 -27.12 -3.33
N PHE A 349 -19.29 -27.65 -4.35
CA PHE A 349 -20.17 -26.86 -5.22
C PHE A 349 -21.65 -26.90 -4.81
N PRO A 350 -22.22 -28.05 -4.38
CA PRO A 350 -23.62 -28.09 -3.93
C PRO A 350 -23.93 -27.18 -2.72
N GLN A 351 -22.96 -26.92 -1.84
CA GLN A 351 -23.15 -26.09 -0.64
C GLN A 351 -23.05 -24.58 -0.89
N VAL A 352 -22.56 -24.17 -2.07
CA VAL A 352 -22.35 -22.76 -2.42
C VAL A 352 -23.46 -22.23 -3.36
N SER A 353 -24.20 -23.14 -4.00
CA SER A 353 -25.31 -22.84 -4.93
C SER A 353 -26.69 -22.79 -4.28
N ASP A 354 -26.83 -23.25 -3.04
CA ASP A 354 -28.06 -23.20 -2.22
C ASP A 354 -27.96 -22.10 -1.15
#